data_AF-A0A397SK75-F1
#
_entry.id   AF-A0A397SK75-F1
#
_cell.length_a   1.000
_cell.length_b   1.000
_cell.length_c   1.000
_cell.angle_alpha   90.00
_cell.angle_beta   90.00
_cell.angle_gamma   90.00
#
_symmetry.space_group_name_H-M   'P 1'
#
loop_
_entity.id
_entity.type
_entity.pdbx_description
1 polymer ?
#
loop_
_entity_poly.entity_id
_entity_poly.type
_entity_poly.pdbx_seq_one_letter_code
_entity_poly.pdbx_strand_id
1 'polypeptide(L)'
;MSSLVYDAIKALDLTKEEKGALRAFFLNNPNKRTEAELLFPTLDDEEIVELLKNLLKSEQPIAEPSSKRIKLDDDEDLIKFWRALKNASCENETLKLSENTQFLGKGYVSILYIRKCYHDLQKIVFDDTINKLRITGNPGIGKTYFGYYLLYLLAQKDATIVYDNYHETKPIIFEGNNTYVSNSDGIDVYLRKPAVWYIVDGKEPKDVKAKTILICSPKKDHYWNFDKYKGIVTIRYMPTWKWKEIAQCRKELYDEKVSNKKAKSCFRRWGGIPRFVLERANDKTHQDKLDGAIGRCNMDIFDYIGESIGDDNVSHMLVHIHVNLPAEDDDSDDDDSDDDDDVDDNDDSNSNDGDVNVGSSASQVQLDKNGEIAYTKTVVKFASNRVMKLVTQKLESRIRQRLLEKTKAGTGSTLLGTAYEYLAHRILRKGGKFDIRPLDKYAEEDSSDPNAVVDLHPQDDQLYFTKKNIDVIENKMYYQPIEKNFPSIDSIIAPNKVFQMTLAQNHPIKTSGLKLLYNKFGGDSANYLVYFYFVVPEHLYDVYELQKFVNSDGDDAQRIPEWIDDRIFQYVLKIKL
;
A
#
# COMPACT_ATOMS: atom_id res chain seq x y z
N MET A 1 77.85 7.12 10.16
CA MET A 1 77.91 7.91 8.92
C MET A 1 76.93 9.05 9.06
N SER A 2 77.39 10.28 8.85
CA SER A 2 76.50 11.44 8.84
C SER A 2 75.53 11.33 7.67
N SER A 3 74.26 11.66 7.89
CA SER A 3 73.24 11.65 6.84
C SER A 3 73.46 12.84 5.91
N LEU A 4 73.67 12.58 4.61
CA LEU A 4 73.80 13.63 3.59
C LEU A 4 72.63 14.63 3.64
N VAL A 5 71.41 14.14 3.91
CA VAL A 5 70.20 14.97 4.04
C VAL A 5 70.25 15.87 5.27
N TYR A 6 70.72 15.38 6.43
CA TYR A 6 70.78 16.22 7.63
C TYR A 6 71.95 17.21 7.60
N ASP A 7 73.03 16.89 6.90
CA ASP A 7 74.13 17.81 6.63
C ASP A 7 73.69 18.93 5.68
N ALA A 8 72.96 18.60 4.61
CA ALA A 8 72.36 19.59 3.71
C ALA A 8 71.39 20.52 4.45
N ILE A 9 70.47 19.98 5.26
CA ILE A 9 69.55 20.79 6.09
C ILE A 9 70.32 21.70 7.06
N LYS A 10 71.49 21.29 7.53
CA LYS A 10 72.30 22.12 8.43
C LYS A 10 73.01 23.25 7.69
N ALA A 11 73.57 22.96 6.51
CA ALA A 11 74.41 23.87 5.73
C ALA A 11 73.64 24.92 4.92
N LEU A 12 72.44 24.58 4.42
CA LEU A 12 71.66 25.44 3.52
C LEU A 12 70.93 26.59 4.25
N ASP A 13 70.59 27.64 3.50
CA ASP A 13 69.92 28.86 3.97
C ASP A 13 68.42 28.63 4.24
N LEU A 14 68.16 28.05 5.41
CA LEU A 14 66.83 27.75 5.95
C LEU A 14 66.72 28.34 7.37
N THR A 15 65.53 28.81 7.72
CA THR A 15 65.20 29.26 9.07
C THR A 15 65.33 28.13 10.10
N LYS A 16 65.42 28.48 11.38
CA LYS A 16 65.56 27.49 12.46
C LYS A 16 64.34 26.58 12.56
N GLU A 17 63.16 27.14 12.31
CA GLU A 17 61.86 26.47 12.29
C GLU A 17 61.77 25.48 11.12
N GLU A 18 62.16 25.89 9.90
CA GLU A 18 62.20 25.02 8.71
C GLU A 18 63.18 23.84 8.91
N LYS A 19 64.38 24.11 9.46
CA LYS A 19 65.36 23.06 9.79
C LYS A 19 64.81 22.07 10.81
N GLY A 20 64.03 22.54 11.78
CA GLY A 20 63.34 21.69 12.77
C GLY A 20 62.28 20.80 12.14
N ALA A 21 61.39 21.38 11.32
CA ALA A 21 60.31 20.66 10.65
C ALA A 21 60.83 19.62 9.65
N LEU A 22 61.84 19.94 8.84
CA LEU A 22 62.46 19.00 7.90
C LEU A 22 63.12 17.82 8.61
N ARG A 23 63.78 18.05 9.76
CA ARG A 23 64.36 16.97 10.55
C ARG A 23 63.28 16.02 11.07
N ALA A 24 62.17 16.54 11.58
CA ALA A 24 61.04 15.73 12.03
C ALA A 24 60.40 14.94 10.87
N PHE A 25 60.19 15.59 9.70
CA PHE A 25 59.67 14.97 8.49
C PHE A 25 60.48 13.74 8.07
N PHE A 26 61.81 13.88 7.92
CA PHE A 26 62.67 12.77 7.50
C PHE A 26 62.88 11.72 8.59
N LEU A 27 62.68 12.07 9.88
CA LEU A 27 62.67 11.09 10.97
C LEU A 27 61.43 10.18 10.90
N ASN A 28 60.27 10.77 10.56
CA ASN A 28 59.00 10.04 10.42
C ASN A 28 58.84 9.34 9.06
N ASN A 29 59.64 9.72 8.06
CA ASN A 29 59.57 9.19 6.69
C ASN A 29 60.94 8.66 6.18
N PRO A 30 61.45 7.52 6.71
CA PRO A 30 62.77 7.01 6.36
C PRO A 30 62.95 6.69 4.87
N ASN A 31 61.90 6.23 4.19
CA ASN A 31 61.95 5.94 2.74
C ASN A 31 62.17 7.21 1.91
N LYS A 32 61.53 8.33 2.30
CA LYS A 32 61.69 9.63 1.65
C LYS A 32 63.07 10.22 1.90
N ARG A 33 63.66 9.94 3.07
CA ARG A 33 65.04 10.31 3.37
C ARG A 33 66.02 9.58 2.45
N THR A 34 65.86 8.27 2.24
CA THR A 34 66.72 7.50 1.33
C THR A 34 66.62 8.00 -0.12
N GLU A 35 65.41 8.36 -0.57
CA GLU A 35 65.18 8.96 -1.89
C GLU A 35 65.90 10.31 -2.03
N ALA A 36 65.83 11.16 -1.01
CA ALA A 36 66.54 12.45 -0.97
C ALA A 36 68.07 12.28 -0.89
N GLU A 37 68.57 11.27 -0.16
CA GLU A 37 70.01 10.95 -0.10
C GLU A 37 70.58 10.56 -1.48
N LEU A 38 69.76 10.01 -2.37
CA LEU A 38 70.14 9.68 -3.76
C LEU A 38 70.05 10.88 -4.70
N LEU A 39 69.12 11.81 -4.45
CA LEU A 39 68.82 12.93 -5.35
C LEU A 39 69.69 14.17 -5.08
N PHE A 40 69.98 14.50 -3.82
CA PHE A 40 70.69 15.73 -3.47
C PHE A 40 72.07 15.88 -4.14
N PRO A 41 72.87 14.82 -4.33
CA PRO A 41 74.15 14.96 -5.03
C PRO A 41 74.04 15.38 -6.50
N THR A 42 72.85 15.31 -7.10
CA THR A 42 72.62 15.66 -8.52
C THR A 42 72.05 17.06 -8.72
N LEU A 43 71.89 17.84 -7.65
CA LEU A 43 71.22 19.14 -7.64
C LEU A 43 72.13 20.21 -7.03
N ASP A 44 71.91 21.47 -7.37
CA ASP A 44 72.59 22.59 -6.72
C ASP A 44 71.90 23.04 -5.43
N ASP A 45 72.57 23.92 -4.66
CA ASP A 45 72.08 24.37 -3.36
C ASP A 45 70.75 25.14 -3.45
N GLU A 46 70.48 25.86 -4.55
CA GLU A 46 69.22 26.59 -4.76
C GLU A 46 68.08 25.61 -5.04
N GLU A 47 68.31 24.62 -5.89
CA GLU A 47 67.37 23.53 -6.21
C GLU A 47 67.03 22.69 -4.97
N ILE A 48 68.04 22.38 -4.14
CA ILE A 48 67.82 21.63 -2.89
C ILE A 48 67.02 22.47 -1.89
N VAL A 49 67.32 23.77 -1.75
CA VAL A 49 66.53 24.67 -0.87
C VAL A 49 65.09 24.77 -1.36
N GLU A 50 64.87 24.88 -2.67
CA GLU A 50 63.53 24.93 -3.24
C GLU A 50 62.76 23.61 -3.00
N LEU A 51 63.40 22.46 -3.21
CA LEU A 51 62.82 21.14 -2.90
C LEU A 51 62.48 20.99 -1.42
N LEU A 52 63.38 21.37 -0.53
CA LEU A 52 63.18 21.30 0.92
C LEU A 52 62.05 22.24 1.38
N LYS A 53 61.98 23.46 0.85
CA LYS A 53 60.86 24.38 1.13
C LYS A 53 59.54 23.87 0.55
N ASN A 54 59.58 23.21 -0.61
CA ASN A 54 58.41 22.57 -1.20
C ASN A 54 57.93 21.36 -0.39
N LEU A 55 58.83 20.59 0.23
CA LEU A 55 58.47 19.54 1.18
C LEU A 55 57.72 20.10 2.39
N LEU A 56 58.17 21.23 2.95
CA LEU A 56 57.47 21.91 4.04
C LEU A 56 56.14 22.53 3.61
N LYS A 57 56.04 23.02 2.38
CA LYS A 57 54.77 23.49 1.79
C LYS A 57 53.82 22.34 1.48
N SER A 58 54.33 21.13 1.21
CA SER A 58 53.52 19.94 0.95
C SER A 58 52.86 19.34 2.20
N GLU A 59 53.31 19.74 3.41
CA GLU A 59 52.62 19.46 4.68
C GLU A 59 51.70 20.62 5.16
N GLN A 60 51.54 21.68 4.38
CA GLN A 60 50.32 22.50 4.42
C GLN A 60 49.38 22.01 3.31
N PRO A 61 48.09 21.78 3.60
CA PRO A 61 47.25 20.90 2.80
C PRO A 61 46.89 21.56 1.46
N ILE A 62 47.62 21.20 0.41
CA ILE A 62 47.22 21.39 -0.99
C ILE A 62 46.49 20.13 -1.44
N ALA A 63 45.32 20.37 -2.01
CA ALA A 63 44.27 19.41 -2.31
C ALA A 63 44.73 18.19 -3.13
N GLU A 64 44.45 17.01 -2.58
CA GLU A 64 44.15 15.82 -3.37
C GLU A 64 42.99 16.16 -4.33
N PRO A 65 42.94 15.55 -5.55
CA PRO A 65 41.70 15.57 -6.32
C PRO A 65 40.61 15.01 -5.41
N SER A 66 39.58 15.81 -5.15
CA SER A 66 38.63 15.61 -4.07
C SER A 66 38.08 14.18 -4.01
N SER A 67 38.74 13.31 -3.25
CA SER A 67 38.01 12.36 -2.42
C SER A 67 37.20 13.27 -1.51
N LYS A 68 35.90 13.44 -1.82
CA LYS A 68 34.96 14.19 -1.00
C LYS A 68 35.18 13.73 0.44
N ARG A 69 35.92 14.51 1.24
CA ARG A 69 35.85 14.41 2.70
C ARG A 69 34.39 14.69 2.99
N ILE A 70 33.66 13.62 3.26
CA ILE A 70 32.26 13.68 3.64
C ILE A 70 32.25 14.62 4.85
N LYS A 71 31.57 15.77 4.73
CA LYS A 71 31.21 16.54 5.93
C LYS A 71 30.22 15.66 6.68
N LEU A 72 30.74 14.92 7.65
CA LEU A 72 29.95 14.18 8.63
C LEU A 72 29.54 15.23 9.65
N ASP A 73 28.34 15.76 9.53
CA ASP A 73 27.73 16.53 10.61
C ASP A 73 27.19 15.50 11.61
N ASP A 74 27.81 15.41 12.79
CA ASP A 74 27.30 14.58 13.89
C ASP A 74 26.06 15.26 14.47
N ASP A 75 24.89 14.68 14.21
CA ASP A 75 23.61 15.12 14.76
C ASP A 75 23.32 14.31 16.04
N GLU A 76 23.40 14.97 17.19
CA GLU A 76 23.25 14.33 18.51
C GLU A 76 21.89 13.62 18.66
N ASP A 77 20.82 14.17 18.10
CA ASP A 77 19.48 13.60 18.16
C ASP A 77 19.37 12.34 17.29
N LEU A 78 20.02 12.34 16.12
CA LEU A 78 20.12 11.14 15.27
C LEU A 78 20.94 10.03 15.93
N ILE A 79 22.05 10.37 16.58
CA ILE A 79 22.87 9.40 17.33
C ILE A 79 22.06 8.81 18.49
N LYS A 80 21.33 9.66 19.22
CA LYS A 80 20.44 9.23 20.32
C LYS A 80 19.34 8.31 19.80
N PHE A 81 18.70 8.67 18.69
CA PHE A 81 17.70 7.84 18.01
C PHE A 81 18.27 6.47 17.66
N TRP A 82 19.40 6.41 16.98
CA TRP A 82 19.96 5.13 16.52
C TRP A 82 20.32 4.20 17.67
N ARG A 83 20.91 4.75 18.74
CA ARG A 83 21.19 4.00 19.97
C ARG A 83 19.91 3.49 20.64
N ALA A 84 18.88 4.34 20.73
CA ALA A 84 17.59 3.95 21.30
C ALA A 84 16.93 2.85 20.46
N LEU A 85 16.99 2.95 19.14
CA LEU A 85 16.42 1.97 18.21
C LEU A 85 17.10 0.60 18.34
N LYS A 86 18.44 0.58 18.47
CA LYS A 86 19.20 -0.66 18.70
C LYS A 86 18.82 -1.37 20.00
N ASN A 87 18.50 -0.61 21.04
CA ASN A 87 18.14 -1.14 22.34
C ASN A 87 16.63 -1.34 22.53
N ALA A 88 15.80 -1.00 21.53
CA ALA A 88 14.36 -1.10 21.62
C ALA A 88 13.87 -2.56 21.55
N SER A 89 12.83 -2.87 22.32
CA SER A 89 12.05 -4.11 22.17
C SER A 89 10.78 -3.84 21.38
N CYS A 90 10.30 -4.87 20.68
CA CYS A 90 8.98 -4.89 20.07
C CYS A 90 8.07 -5.76 20.92
N GLU A 91 7.09 -5.16 21.59
CA GLU A 91 6.16 -5.83 22.50
C GLU A 91 4.73 -5.50 22.09
N ASN A 92 3.83 -6.49 22.07
CA ASN A 92 2.42 -6.34 21.70
C ASN A 92 2.22 -5.56 20.38
N GLU A 93 2.95 -5.94 19.33
CA GLU A 93 2.90 -5.24 18.03
C GLU A 93 3.29 -3.74 18.10
N THR A 94 3.96 -3.31 19.15
CA THR A 94 4.44 -1.93 19.30
C THR A 94 5.95 -1.89 19.50
N LEU A 95 6.61 -1.08 18.69
CA LEU A 95 8.03 -0.75 18.88
C LEU A 95 8.11 0.59 19.60
N LYS A 96 8.60 0.56 20.84
CA LYS A 96 8.72 1.74 21.72
C LYS A 96 10.19 2.13 21.85
N LEU A 97 10.51 3.39 21.53
CA LEU A 97 11.82 3.96 21.82
C LEU A 97 11.90 4.38 23.29
N SER A 98 13.12 4.41 23.85
CA SER A 98 13.35 4.93 25.20
C SER A 98 12.84 6.37 25.36
N GLU A 99 12.41 6.73 26.58
CA GLU A 99 11.83 8.03 26.90
C GLU A 99 12.63 9.22 26.32
N ASN A 100 11.93 10.22 25.78
CA ASN A 100 12.48 11.42 25.14
C ASN A 100 13.30 11.15 23.86
N THR A 101 13.02 10.06 23.14
CA THR A 101 13.63 9.78 21.84
C THR A 101 12.57 9.66 20.76
N GLN A 102 12.86 10.21 19.58
CA GLN A 102 11.95 10.28 18.45
C GLN A 102 12.58 9.60 17.24
N PHE A 103 11.75 9.05 16.35
CA PHE A 103 12.24 8.48 15.11
C PHE A 103 13.00 9.52 14.28
N LEU A 104 14.19 9.14 13.80
CA LEU A 104 15.12 10.03 13.07
C LEU A 104 15.52 11.30 13.83
N GLY A 105 15.41 11.33 15.16
CA GLY A 105 15.74 12.51 15.97
C GLY A 105 14.78 13.70 15.74
N LYS A 106 13.66 13.50 15.04
CA LYS A 106 12.72 14.58 14.67
C LYS A 106 11.26 14.16 14.85
N GLY A 107 10.41 15.08 15.28
CA GLY A 107 8.95 14.97 15.20
C GLY A 107 8.23 14.72 16.54
N TYR A 108 7.25 13.80 16.51
CA TYR A 108 6.37 13.49 17.66
C TYR A 108 6.16 11.99 17.87
N VAL A 109 6.87 11.14 17.11
CA VAL A 109 6.66 9.70 17.11
C VAL A 109 7.78 9.04 17.90
N SER A 110 7.42 8.43 19.02
CA SER A 110 8.30 7.60 19.86
C SER A 110 7.85 6.14 19.91
N ILE A 111 6.65 5.85 19.37
CA ILE A 111 6.03 4.54 19.34
C ILE A 111 5.53 4.24 17.93
N LEU A 112 5.79 3.03 17.46
CA LEU A 112 5.37 2.54 16.17
C LEU A 112 4.45 1.33 16.33
N TYR A 113 3.26 1.39 15.73
CA TYR A 113 2.41 0.20 15.59
C TYR A 113 2.89 -0.65 14.41
N ILE A 114 3.16 -1.92 14.66
CA ILE A 114 3.66 -2.91 13.72
C ILE A 114 2.47 -3.70 13.17
N ARG A 115 2.16 -3.46 11.90
CA ARG A 115 1.01 -4.11 11.24
C ARG A 115 1.34 -5.54 10.86
N LYS A 116 0.34 -6.41 10.78
CA LYS A 116 0.53 -7.77 10.22
C LYS A 116 1.21 -7.75 8.85
N CYS A 117 0.77 -6.88 7.94
CA CYS A 117 1.40 -6.77 6.61
C CYS A 117 2.87 -6.32 6.66
N TYR A 118 3.37 -5.72 7.74
CA TYR A 118 4.80 -5.43 7.90
C TYR A 118 5.59 -6.73 8.10
N HIS A 119 5.03 -7.68 8.84
CA HIS A 119 5.64 -9.00 9.03
C HIS A 119 5.69 -9.82 7.74
N ASP A 120 4.74 -9.62 6.83
CA ASP A 120 4.75 -10.27 5.53
C ASP A 120 5.71 -9.60 4.56
N LEU A 121 5.67 -8.26 4.48
CA LEU A 121 6.57 -7.50 3.62
C LEU A 121 8.04 -7.62 4.05
N GLN A 122 8.36 -7.76 5.34
CA GLN A 122 9.75 -7.97 5.77
C GLN A 122 10.34 -9.28 5.22
N LYS A 123 9.54 -10.33 5.05
CA LYS A 123 10.02 -11.62 4.50
C LYS A 123 10.53 -11.42 3.08
N ILE A 124 9.82 -10.61 2.29
CA ILE A 124 10.19 -10.24 0.91
C ILE A 124 11.41 -9.32 0.91
N VAL A 125 11.49 -8.37 1.85
CA VAL A 125 12.64 -7.50 2.02
C VAL A 125 13.92 -8.30 2.29
N PHE A 126 13.86 -9.34 3.12
CA PHE A 126 15.02 -10.17 3.46
C PHE A 126 15.29 -11.34 2.51
N ASP A 127 14.56 -11.45 1.40
CA ASP A 127 14.86 -12.43 0.35
C ASP A 127 16.13 -12.00 -0.41
N ASP A 128 17.22 -12.76 -0.25
CA ASP A 128 18.53 -12.48 -0.86
C ASP A 128 18.51 -12.53 -2.40
N THR A 129 17.50 -13.16 -3.00
CA THR A 129 17.31 -13.16 -4.47
C THR A 129 16.78 -11.83 -4.99
N ILE A 130 16.19 -11.01 -4.11
CA ILE A 130 15.60 -9.70 -4.43
C ILE A 130 16.58 -8.60 -4.08
N ASN A 131 17.18 -7.95 -5.09
CA ASN A 131 18.07 -6.81 -4.89
C ASN A 131 17.40 -5.44 -5.07
N LYS A 132 16.26 -5.40 -5.77
CA LYS A 132 15.49 -4.18 -6.05
C LYS A 132 14.02 -4.43 -5.73
N LEU A 133 13.49 -3.74 -4.73
CA LEU A 133 12.12 -3.90 -4.25
C LEU A 133 11.43 -2.53 -4.20
N ARG A 134 10.25 -2.44 -4.80
CA ARG A 134 9.34 -1.31 -4.65
C ARG A 134 8.15 -1.72 -3.80
N ILE A 135 7.90 -0.97 -2.73
CA ILE A 135 6.71 -1.07 -1.89
C ILE A 135 5.91 0.22 -2.06
N THR A 136 4.72 0.10 -2.66
CA THR A 136 3.85 1.26 -2.92
C THR A 136 2.45 1.07 -2.33
N GLY A 137 1.59 2.08 -2.43
CA GLY A 137 0.23 2.05 -1.88
C GLY A 137 -0.29 3.43 -1.49
N ASN A 138 -1.54 3.51 -1.06
CA ASN A 138 -2.25 4.79 -0.82
C ASN A 138 -1.46 5.75 0.10
N PRO A 139 -1.47 7.08 -0.15
CA PRO A 139 -0.85 8.03 0.77
C PRO A 139 -1.42 7.92 2.20
N GLY A 140 -0.57 7.94 3.23
CA GLY A 140 -1.02 7.95 4.63
C GLY A 140 -1.34 6.60 5.29
N ILE A 141 -1.01 5.47 4.64
CA ILE A 141 -1.25 4.11 5.16
C ILE A 141 -0.10 3.50 5.98
N GLY A 142 0.97 4.25 6.27
CA GLY A 142 2.08 3.80 7.11
C GLY A 142 3.35 3.33 6.38
N LYS A 143 3.47 3.61 5.08
CA LYS A 143 4.67 3.27 4.29
C LYS A 143 5.99 3.77 4.91
N THR A 144 6.08 5.05 5.26
CA THR A 144 7.25 5.63 5.97
C THR A 144 7.52 4.93 7.30
N TYR A 145 6.47 4.57 8.03
CA TYR A 145 6.57 3.82 9.30
C TYR A 145 7.08 2.40 9.09
N PHE A 146 6.75 1.74 7.98
CA PHE A 146 7.42 0.49 7.59
C PHE A 146 8.92 0.71 7.34
N GLY A 147 9.32 1.83 6.73
CA GLY A 147 10.72 2.22 6.60
C GLY A 147 11.44 2.28 7.96
N TYR A 148 10.79 2.85 8.98
CA TYR A 148 11.35 2.90 10.35
C TYR A 148 11.44 1.52 11.00
N TYR A 149 10.45 0.65 10.75
CA TYR A 149 10.51 -0.74 11.18
C TYR A 149 11.67 -1.49 10.50
N LEU A 150 11.94 -1.23 9.22
CA LEU A 150 13.12 -1.78 8.55
C LEU A 150 14.43 -1.29 9.16
N LEU A 151 14.52 -0.01 9.52
CA LEU A 151 15.68 0.52 10.25
C LEU A 151 15.90 -0.26 11.55
N TYR A 152 14.84 -0.53 12.31
CA TYR A 152 14.92 -1.34 13.52
C TYR A 152 15.46 -2.75 13.24
N LEU A 153 14.83 -3.47 12.31
CA LEU A 153 15.23 -4.85 11.98
C LEU A 153 16.67 -4.96 11.48
N LEU A 154 17.11 -3.98 10.69
CA LEU A 154 18.48 -3.92 10.17
C LEU A 154 19.48 -3.49 11.26
N ALA A 155 19.07 -2.63 12.20
CA ALA A 155 19.88 -2.29 13.37
C ALA A 155 20.17 -3.53 14.23
N GLN A 156 19.18 -4.42 14.42
CA GLN A 156 19.35 -5.69 15.13
C GLN A 156 20.32 -6.64 14.42
N LYS A 157 20.50 -6.50 13.11
CA LYS A 157 21.45 -7.28 12.29
C LYS A 157 22.81 -6.60 12.14
N ASP A 158 23.03 -5.44 12.78
CA ASP A 158 24.20 -4.57 12.63
C ASP A 158 24.54 -4.27 11.16
N ALA A 159 23.52 -4.12 10.32
CA ALA A 159 23.69 -3.84 8.89
C ALA A 159 24.01 -2.35 8.64
N THR A 160 24.80 -2.07 7.61
CA THR A 160 25.01 -0.69 7.13
C THR A 160 23.82 -0.24 6.28
N ILE A 161 23.24 0.91 6.62
CA ILE A 161 22.03 1.43 5.97
C ILE A 161 22.30 2.83 5.45
N VAL A 162 21.82 3.11 4.24
CA VAL A 162 21.66 4.47 3.72
C VAL A 162 20.16 4.73 3.61
N TYR A 163 19.65 5.66 4.41
CA TYR A 163 18.27 6.09 4.42
C TYR A 163 18.11 7.44 3.72
N ASP A 164 17.33 7.48 2.65
CA ASP A 164 17.25 8.61 1.75
C ASP A 164 15.80 9.06 1.54
N ASN A 165 15.36 10.02 2.35
CA ASN A 165 13.98 10.49 2.40
C ASN A 165 13.78 11.73 1.51
N TYR A 166 12.63 11.85 0.87
CA TYR A 166 12.18 13.05 0.14
C TYR A 166 12.11 14.30 1.02
N HIS A 167 11.73 14.16 2.28
CA HIS A 167 11.61 15.29 3.21
C HIS A 167 12.95 15.73 3.81
N GLU A 168 14.03 15.00 3.56
CA GLU A 168 15.37 15.31 4.05
C GLU A 168 16.25 15.83 2.91
N THR A 169 17.00 16.89 3.20
CA THR A 169 17.92 17.50 2.21
C THR A 169 19.14 16.61 1.94
N LYS A 170 19.48 15.75 2.90
CA LYS A 170 20.67 14.89 2.87
C LYS A 170 20.31 13.48 3.37
N PRO A 171 20.75 12.41 2.69
CA PRO A 171 20.62 11.06 3.19
C PRO A 171 21.38 10.83 4.51
N ILE A 172 20.84 9.91 5.31
CA ILE A 172 21.39 9.49 6.60
C ILE A 172 22.02 8.11 6.44
N ILE A 173 23.24 7.96 6.94
CA ILE A 173 23.98 6.70 6.97
C ILE A 173 23.95 6.18 8.41
N PHE A 174 23.59 4.91 8.58
CA PHE A 174 23.70 4.18 9.84
C PHE A 174 24.76 3.09 9.68
N GLU A 175 25.83 3.14 10.47
CA GLU A 175 26.92 2.16 10.43
C GLU A 175 27.46 1.89 11.83
N GLY A 176 27.37 0.65 12.28
CA GLY A 176 27.72 0.30 13.66
C GLY A 176 26.95 1.17 14.65
N ASN A 177 27.65 1.85 15.56
CA ASN A 177 27.03 2.75 16.55
C ASN A 177 26.99 4.23 16.11
N ASN A 178 27.36 4.49 14.86
CA ASN A 178 27.49 5.84 14.33
C ASN A 178 26.38 6.15 13.34
N THR A 179 26.03 7.44 13.28
CA THR A 179 25.08 7.98 12.31
C THR A 179 25.69 9.19 11.65
N TYR A 180 25.53 9.31 10.34
CA TYR A 180 26.12 10.38 9.58
C TYR A 180 25.13 10.97 8.59
N VAL A 181 25.12 12.29 8.45
CA VAL A 181 24.37 12.95 7.38
C VAL A 181 25.34 13.32 6.26
N SER A 182 25.03 12.93 5.01
CA SER A 182 25.90 13.17 3.86
C SER A 182 25.11 13.66 2.66
N ASN A 183 25.72 14.47 1.81
CA ASN A 183 25.09 14.87 0.55
C ASN A 183 24.89 13.63 -0.35
N SER A 184 23.96 13.72 -1.31
CA SER A 184 23.63 12.58 -2.18
C SER A 184 24.86 12.00 -2.89
N ASP A 185 25.84 12.79 -3.33
CA ASP A 185 27.05 12.23 -3.94
C ASP A 185 28.03 11.60 -2.92
N GLY A 186 27.93 11.98 -1.66
CA GLY A 186 28.80 11.48 -0.59
C GLY A 186 28.44 10.06 -0.14
N ILE A 187 27.24 9.58 -0.48
CA ILE A 187 26.80 8.21 -0.17
C ILE A 187 27.22 7.18 -1.24
N ASP A 188 27.76 7.62 -2.40
CA ASP A 188 28.09 6.73 -3.52
C ASP A 188 29.12 5.64 -3.14
N VAL A 189 30.03 5.92 -2.19
CA VAL A 189 31.00 4.94 -1.68
C VAL A 189 30.30 3.78 -0.95
N TYR A 190 29.21 4.07 -0.24
CA TYR A 190 28.39 3.05 0.41
C TYR A 190 27.56 2.30 -0.63
N LEU A 191 26.89 3.01 -1.54
CA LEU A 191 25.95 2.40 -2.50
C LEU A 191 26.61 1.47 -3.53
N ARG A 192 27.94 1.52 -3.69
CA ARG A 192 28.70 0.56 -4.52
C ARG A 192 28.83 -0.82 -3.87
N LYS A 193 28.57 -0.96 -2.58
CA LYS A 193 28.72 -2.20 -1.81
C LYS A 193 27.40 -2.98 -1.80
N PRO A 194 27.33 -4.22 -2.31
CA PRO A 194 26.11 -5.02 -2.29
C PRO A 194 25.55 -5.31 -0.89
N ALA A 195 26.42 -5.33 0.13
CA ALA A 195 26.03 -5.56 1.53
C ALA A 195 25.31 -4.36 2.19
N VAL A 196 25.34 -3.18 1.54
CA VAL A 196 24.65 -1.98 2.05
C VAL A 196 23.17 -2.03 1.68
N TRP A 197 22.33 -1.64 2.63
CA TRP A 197 20.89 -1.47 2.44
C TRP A 197 20.58 -0.03 2.09
N TYR A 198 19.99 0.21 0.92
CA TYR A 198 19.58 1.54 0.47
C TYR A 198 18.06 1.67 0.54
N ILE A 199 17.56 2.35 1.57
CA ILE A 199 16.13 2.56 1.79
C ILE A 199 15.79 3.98 1.33
N VAL A 200 14.91 4.10 0.36
CA VAL A 200 14.51 5.37 -0.24
C VAL A 200 13.02 5.60 0.03
N ASP A 201 12.67 6.75 0.63
CA ASP A 201 11.28 7.10 0.93
C ASP A 201 10.83 8.32 0.11
N GLY A 202 9.79 8.12 -0.71
CA GLY A 202 9.06 9.20 -1.36
C GLY A 202 9.79 9.90 -2.52
N LYS A 203 10.88 9.34 -3.04
CA LYS A 203 11.61 9.89 -4.19
C LYS A 203 12.28 8.80 -5.04
N GLU A 204 12.75 9.18 -6.22
CA GLU A 204 13.46 8.28 -7.12
C GLU A 204 14.81 7.82 -6.54
N PRO A 205 15.07 6.50 -6.41
CA PRO A 205 16.36 5.95 -6.03
C PRO A 205 17.44 6.18 -7.08
N LYS A 206 18.72 6.10 -6.68
CA LYS A 206 19.85 5.92 -7.60
C LYS A 206 19.95 4.47 -8.12
N ASP A 207 20.39 4.26 -9.36
CA ASP A 207 20.74 2.92 -9.87
C ASP A 207 22.10 2.47 -9.34
N VAL A 208 22.08 1.57 -8.35
CA VAL A 208 23.26 1.19 -7.58
C VAL A 208 23.33 -0.32 -7.33
N LYS A 209 24.46 -0.78 -6.79
CA LYS A 209 24.68 -2.21 -6.47
C LYS A 209 24.07 -2.60 -5.12
N ALA A 210 24.01 -1.67 -4.18
CA ALA A 210 23.37 -1.85 -2.88
C ALA A 210 21.93 -2.35 -3.04
N LYS A 211 21.49 -3.17 -2.07
CA LYS A 211 20.11 -3.67 -2.04
C LYS A 211 19.16 -2.51 -1.83
N THR A 212 18.33 -2.23 -2.83
CA THR A 212 17.53 -1.01 -2.88
C THR A 212 16.06 -1.31 -2.58
N ILE A 213 15.53 -0.66 -1.55
CA ILE A 213 14.13 -0.72 -1.14
C ILE A 213 13.53 0.67 -1.33
N LEU A 214 12.69 0.81 -2.35
CA LEU A 214 11.92 2.02 -2.59
C LEU A 214 10.56 1.90 -1.90
N ILE A 215 10.27 2.84 -1.01
CA ILE A 215 8.97 3.01 -0.37
C ILE A 215 8.37 4.30 -0.91
N CYS A 216 7.23 4.22 -1.61
CA CYS A 216 6.69 5.42 -2.26
C CYS A 216 5.17 5.39 -2.42
N SER A 217 4.53 6.55 -2.47
CA SER A 217 3.15 6.65 -2.99
C SER A 217 3.12 6.28 -4.49
N PRO A 218 1.95 5.94 -5.07
CA PRO A 218 1.80 5.56 -6.48
C PRO A 218 1.89 6.78 -7.42
N LYS A 219 2.93 7.60 -7.24
CA LYS A 219 3.28 8.73 -8.11
C LYS A 219 4.39 8.28 -9.06
N LYS A 220 4.15 8.36 -10.37
CA LYS A 220 5.11 7.86 -11.39
C LYS A 220 6.51 8.46 -11.22
N ASP A 221 6.57 9.74 -10.90
CA ASP A 221 7.84 10.47 -10.72
C ASP A 221 8.75 9.87 -9.63
N HIS A 222 8.22 9.04 -8.73
CA HIS A 222 9.01 8.42 -7.67
C HIS A 222 9.65 7.08 -8.08
N TYR A 223 9.14 6.40 -9.11
CA TYR A 223 9.56 5.02 -9.44
C TYR A 223 9.75 4.74 -10.94
N TRP A 224 9.36 5.66 -11.82
CA TRP A 224 9.29 5.42 -13.26
C TRP A 224 10.60 4.89 -13.86
N ASN A 225 11.73 5.46 -13.46
CA ASN A 225 13.04 4.99 -13.90
C ASN A 225 13.49 3.78 -13.10
N PHE A 226 13.19 3.73 -11.79
CA PHE A 226 13.56 2.60 -10.92
C PHE A 226 13.05 1.27 -11.47
N ASP A 227 11.79 1.22 -11.91
CA ASP A 227 11.17 0.04 -12.54
C ASP A 227 11.88 -0.42 -13.83
N LYS A 228 12.68 0.46 -14.45
CA LYS A 228 13.40 0.22 -15.70
C LYS A 228 14.88 -0.09 -15.49
N TYR A 229 15.35 -0.06 -14.25
CA TYR A 229 16.75 -0.36 -13.95
C TYR A 229 17.09 -1.79 -14.34
N LYS A 230 18.37 -2.04 -14.64
CA LYS A 230 18.83 -3.37 -15.03
C LYS A 230 18.58 -4.38 -13.91
N GLY A 231 17.99 -5.52 -14.25
CA GLY A 231 17.61 -6.59 -13.34
C GLY A 231 16.10 -6.68 -13.14
N ILE A 232 15.66 -7.56 -12.24
CA ILE A 232 14.24 -7.70 -11.89
C ILE A 232 13.94 -6.76 -10.74
N VAL A 233 12.97 -5.87 -10.93
CA VAL A 233 12.40 -5.05 -9.85
C VAL A 233 11.17 -5.76 -9.32
N THR A 234 11.22 -6.18 -8.05
CA THR A 234 10.05 -6.76 -7.40
C THR A 234 9.12 -5.64 -6.95
N ILE A 235 7.82 -5.76 -7.21
CA ILE A 235 6.82 -4.76 -6.85
C ILE A 235 5.83 -5.39 -5.85
N ARG A 236 5.55 -4.67 -4.77
CA ARG A 236 4.53 -5.02 -3.77
C ARG A 236 3.70 -3.80 -3.41
N TYR A 237 2.43 -4.03 -3.09
CA TYR A 237 1.46 -3.01 -2.67
C TYR A 237 1.07 -3.22 -1.21
N MET A 238 1.18 -2.18 -0.40
CA MET A 238 0.79 -2.20 1.01
C MET A 238 -0.72 -1.91 1.15
N PRO A 239 -1.47 -2.75 1.89
CA PRO A 239 -2.92 -2.62 1.99
C PRO A 239 -3.35 -1.42 2.85
N THR A 240 -4.58 -0.95 2.61
CA THR A 240 -5.32 -0.09 3.54
C THR A 240 -5.56 -0.81 4.86
N TRP A 241 -5.89 -0.07 5.91
CA TRP A 241 -6.12 -0.64 7.23
C TRP A 241 -7.53 -1.20 7.36
N LYS A 242 -7.67 -2.38 7.96
CA LYS A 242 -8.98 -2.88 8.42
C LYS A 242 -9.44 -2.11 9.65
N TRP A 243 -10.74 -2.11 9.95
CA TRP A 243 -11.26 -1.45 11.16
C TRP A 243 -10.63 -2.00 12.44
N LYS A 244 -10.44 -3.33 12.53
CA LYS A 244 -9.75 -3.98 13.65
C LYS A 244 -8.33 -3.42 13.89
N GLU A 245 -7.55 -3.24 12.82
CA GLU A 245 -6.21 -2.62 12.91
C GLU A 245 -6.29 -1.16 13.40
N ILE A 246 -7.26 -0.39 12.89
CA ILE A 246 -7.48 1.00 13.31
C ILE A 246 -7.86 1.07 14.79
N ALA A 247 -8.79 0.22 15.24
CA ALA A 247 -9.27 0.20 16.61
C ALA A 247 -8.14 -0.13 17.60
N GLN A 248 -7.31 -1.13 17.27
CA GLN A 248 -6.16 -1.50 18.07
C GLN A 248 -5.12 -0.37 18.15
N CYS A 249 -4.69 0.17 17.00
CA CYS A 249 -3.74 1.28 16.97
C CYS A 249 -4.28 2.54 17.68
N ARG A 250 -5.60 2.80 17.58
CA ARG A 250 -6.25 3.89 18.33
C ARG A 250 -6.10 3.66 19.83
N LYS A 251 -6.41 2.47 20.33
CA LYS A 251 -6.29 2.11 21.75
C LYS A 251 -4.85 2.25 22.26
N GLU A 252 -3.87 1.85 21.46
CA GLU A 252 -2.46 1.89 21.89
C GLU A 252 -1.83 3.29 21.79
N LEU A 253 -2.17 4.07 20.75
CA LEU A 253 -1.41 5.30 20.39
C LEU A 253 -2.22 6.60 20.43
N TYR A 254 -3.54 6.51 20.38
CA TYR A 254 -4.43 7.66 20.21
C TYR A 254 -5.59 7.67 21.22
N ASP A 255 -5.56 6.87 22.28
CA ASP A 255 -6.72 6.64 23.14
C ASP A 255 -7.26 7.93 23.75
N GLU A 256 -6.35 8.74 24.31
CA GLU A 256 -6.66 10.05 24.88
C GLU A 256 -6.96 11.13 23.83
N LYS A 257 -6.53 10.92 22.57
CA LYS A 257 -6.62 11.92 21.50
C LYS A 257 -7.86 11.76 20.63
N VAL A 258 -8.29 10.52 20.39
CA VAL A 258 -9.36 10.19 19.44
C VAL A 258 -10.28 9.14 20.05
N SER A 259 -11.52 9.55 20.33
CA SER A 259 -12.54 8.62 20.80
C SER A 259 -12.88 7.56 19.75
N ASN A 260 -13.32 6.38 20.19
CA ASN A 260 -13.73 5.31 19.30
C ASN A 260 -14.81 5.77 18.31
N LYS A 261 -15.87 6.44 18.79
CA LYS A 261 -16.94 7.03 17.97
C LYS A 261 -16.41 7.98 16.89
N LYS A 262 -15.42 8.81 17.22
CA LYS A 262 -14.80 9.73 16.26
C LYS A 262 -13.98 8.97 15.21
N ALA A 263 -13.17 8.00 15.63
CA ALA A 263 -12.40 7.15 14.72
C ALA A 263 -13.32 6.38 13.75
N LYS A 264 -14.40 5.77 14.26
CA LYS A 264 -15.39 5.04 13.44
C LYS A 264 -16.05 5.96 12.42
N SER A 265 -16.46 7.16 12.84
CA SER A 265 -17.02 8.18 11.94
C SER A 265 -16.02 8.60 10.85
N CYS A 266 -14.75 8.83 11.19
CA CYS A 266 -13.72 9.15 10.22
C CYS A 266 -13.41 7.97 9.29
N PHE A 267 -13.42 6.72 9.77
CA PHE A 267 -13.25 5.52 8.96
C PHE A 267 -14.38 5.39 7.93
N ARG A 268 -15.64 5.58 8.32
CA ARG A 268 -16.80 5.60 7.40
C ARG A 268 -16.69 6.69 6.32
N ARG A 269 -15.94 7.77 6.57
CA ARG A 269 -15.71 8.85 5.58
C ARG A 269 -14.51 8.55 4.68
N TRP A 270 -13.37 8.26 5.28
CA TRP A 270 -12.06 8.22 4.65
C TRP A 270 -11.54 6.81 4.37
N GLY A 271 -12.29 5.76 4.70
CA GLY A 271 -11.83 4.38 4.67
C GLY A 271 -10.66 4.11 5.61
N GLY A 272 -9.91 3.05 5.32
CA GLY A 272 -8.75 2.59 6.10
C GLY A 272 -7.46 3.40 5.92
N ILE A 273 -7.53 4.74 5.99
CA ILE A 273 -6.37 5.65 5.90
C ILE A 273 -6.11 6.31 7.27
N PRO A 274 -5.20 5.75 8.10
CA PRO A 274 -4.94 6.23 9.48
C PRO A 274 -4.60 7.72 9.58
N ARG A 275 -3.95 8.29 8.56
CA ARG A 275 -3.67 9.72 8.53
C ARG A 275 -4.94 10.57 8.73
N PHE A 276 -6.07 10.17 8.14
CA PHE A 276 -7.33 10.90 8.28
C PHE A 276 -8.23 10.34 9.38
N VAL A 277 -8.08 9.06 9.72
CA VAL A 277 -8.89 8.38 10.73
C VAL A 277 -8.39 8.61 12.16
N LEU A 278 -7.07 8.75 12.35
CA LEU A 278 -6.40 8.88 13.65
C LEU A 278 -5.63 10.21 13.74
N GLU A 279 -4.56 10.36 12.96
CA GLU A 279 -3.64 11.52 13.07
C GLU A 279 -4.36 12.86 12.91
N ARG A 280 -5.28 12.95 11.95
CA ARG A 280 -6.03 14.18 11.61
C ARG A 280 -7.51 14.08 11.92
N ALA A 281 -7.91 13.15 12.79
CA ALA A 281 -9.32 12.92 13.10
C ALA A 281 -10.02 14.20 13.57
N ASN A 282 -9.38 14.94 14.47
CA ASN A 282 -9.91 16.16 15.09
C ASN A 282 -9.56 17.45 14.33
N ASP A 283 -8.80 17.37 13.23
CA ASP A 283 -8.46 18.54 12.42
C ASP A 283 -9.55 18.80 11.39
N LYS A 284 -10.41 19.80 11.68
CA LYS A 284 -11.54 20.13 10.81
C LYS A 284 -11.11 20.53 9.39
N THR A 285 -10.05 21.33 9.25
CA THR A 285 -9.56 21.77 7.93
C THR A 285 -9.12 20.58 7.08
N HIS A 286 -8.50 19.57 7.70
CA HIS A 286 -8.15 18.34 7.01
C HIS A 286 -9.34 17.45 6.71
N GLN A 287 -10.32 17.35 7.62
CA GLN A 287 -11.54 16.59 7.39
C GLN A 287 -12.39 17.18 6.24
N ASP A 288 -12.43 18.50 6.12
CA ASP A 288 -13.21 19.21 5.08
C ASP A 288 -12.59 19.06 3.67
N LYS A 289 -11.34 18.58 3.56
CA LYS A 289 -10.71 18.28 2.25
C LYS A 289 -11.46 17.19 1.48
N LEU A 290 -12.09 16.22 2.15
CA LEU A 290 -12.89 15.19 1.49
C LEU A 290 -14.11 15.80 0.82
N ASP A 291 -14.82 16.68 1.52
CA ASP A 291 -16.02 17.31 1.00
C ASP A 291 -15.66 18.22 -0.19
N GLY A 292 -14.53 18.93 -0.11
CA GLY A 292 -13.97 19.71 -1.23
C GLY A 292 -13.49 18.85 -2.41
N ALA A 293 -13.01 17.63 -2.15
CA ALA A 293 -12.65 16.67 -3.20
C ALA A 293 -13.91 16.15 -3.93
N ILE A 294 -14.94 15.75 -3.18
CA ILE A 294 -16.24 15.34 -3.74
C ILE A 294 -16.84 16.49 -4.56
N GLY A 295 -16.78 17.72 -4.04
CA GLY A 295 -17.27 18.91 -4.72
C GLY A 295 -16.60 19.20 -6.07
N ARG A 296 -15.32 18.86 -6.22
CA ARG A 296 -14.54 19.05 -7.46
C ARG A 296 -14.50 17.83 -8.38
N CYS A 297 -15.00 16.69 -7.92
CA CYS A 297 -15.00 15.44 -8.68
C CYS A 297 -15.75 15.56 -10.02
N ASN A 298 -15.18 14.99 -11.08
CA ASN A 298 -15.72 14.92 -12.43
C ASN A 298 -15.70 13.46 -12.95
N MET A 299 -16.03 13.24 -14.22
CA MET A 299 -16.09 11.88 -14.79
C MET A 299 -14.72 11.19 -14.91
N ASP A 300 -13.61 11.92 -14.84
CA ASP A 300 -12.25 11.39 -15.00
C ASP A 300 -11.92 10.39 -13.87
N ILE A 301 -12.63 10.47 -12.73
CA ILE A 301 -12.49 9.50 -11.63
C ILE A 301 -12.75 8.06 -12.09
N PHE A 302 -13.65 7.87 -13.07
CA PHE A 302 -13.98 6.55 -13.60
C PHE A 302 -12.93 6.02 -14.58
N ASP A 303 -11.95 6.84 -14.96
CA ASP A 303 -10.82 6.46 -15.81
C ASP A 303 -9.52 6.33 -15.00
N TYR A 304 -9.60 6.50 -13.67
CA TYR A 304 -8.46 6.41 -12.77
C TYR A 304 -8.02 4.96 -12.55
N ILE A 305 -6.75 4.68 -12.85
CA ILE A 305 -6.15 3.34 -12.80
C ILE A 305 -5.24 3.10 -11.57
N GLY A 306 -5.28 3.99 -10.57
CA GLY A 306 -4.43 3.86 -9.38
C GLY A 306 -3.08 4.56 -9.46
N GLU A 307 -2.78 5.26 -10.56
CA GLU A 307 -1.54 6.00 -10.74
C GLU A 307 -1.82 7.47 -11.02
N SER A 308 -1.10 8.36 -10.34
CA SER A 308 -1.17 9.80 -10.61
C SER A 308 0.08 10.28 -11.36
N ILE A 309 -0.13 11.11 -12.38
CA ILE A 309 0.91 11.92 -13.03
C ILE A 309 0.83 13.31 -12.40
N GLY A 310 1.94 13.80 -11.83
CA GLY A 310 1.96 15.08 -11.13
C GLY A 310 1.17 15.10 -9.81
N ASP A 311 0.52 16.23 -9.54
CA ASP A 311 -0.02 16.56 -8.21
C ASP A 311 -1.55 16.35 -8.09
N ASP A 312 -2.05 15.26 -8.67
CA ASP A 312 -3.45 14.85 -8.50
C ASP A 312 -3.72 14.41 -7.05
N ASN A 313 -3.99 15.39 -6.20
CA ASN A 313 -4.27 15.22 -4.78
C ASN A 313 -5.74 14.85 -4.50
N VAL A 314 -6.62 14.90 -5.51
CA VAL A 314 -8.07 14.73 -5.32
C VAL A 314 -8.46 13.25 -5.45
N SER A 315 -7.93 12.55 -6.45
CA SER A 315 -8.29 11.15 -6.70
C SER A 315 -7.99 10.25 -5.50
N HIS A 316 -6.79 10.34 -4.90
CA HIS A 316 -6.40 9.52 -3.74
C HIS A 316 -7.25 9.74 -2.46
N MET A 317 -8.04 10.82 -2.39
CA MET A 317 -9.01 11.03 -1.31
C MET A 317 -10.35 10.36 -1.58
N LEU A 318 -10.70 10.15 -2.85
CA LEU A 318 -11.99 9.62 -3.28
C LEU A 318 -11.94 8.14 -3.62
N VAL A 319 -10.77 7.65 -4.01
CA VAL A 319 -10.55 6.26 -4.43
C VAL A 319 -9.25 5.73 -3.85
N HIS A 320 -9.27 4.46 -3.49
CA HIS A 320 -8.13 3.74 -2.94
C HIS A 320 -7.75 2.55 -3.81
N ILE A 321 -6.46 2.27 -3.81
CA ILE A 321 -5.89 1.04 -4.32
C ILE A 321 -6.06 -0.04 -3.24
N HIS A 322 -6.88 -1.04 -3.53
CA HIS A 322 -6.95 -2.27 -2.76
C HIS A 322 -6.02 -3.31 -3.38
N VAL A 323 -5.53 -4.23 -2.55
CA VAL A 323 -4.54 -5.24 -2.95
C VAL A 323 -4.98 -6.62 -2.49
N ASN A 324 -4.62 -7.65 -3.24
CA ASN A 324 -4.81 -9.04 -2.81
C ASN A 324 -3.95 -9.36 -1.57
N LEU A 325 -4.56 -10.02 -0.59
CA LEU A 325 -3.93 -10.39 0.68
C LEU A 325 -3.62 -11.90 0.70
N PRO A 326 -2.73 -12.36 1.59
CA PRO A 326 -2.58 -13.80 1.86
C PRO A 326 -3.94 -14.45 2.13
N ALA A 327 -4.12 -15.72 1.74
CA ALA A 327 -5.41 -16.41 1.85
C ALA A 327 -6.00 -16.40 3.28
N GLU A 328 -5.14 -16.47 4.29
CA GLU A 328 -5.51 -16.41 5.72
C GLU A 328 -5.97 -15.02 6.19
N ASP A 329 -5.70 -13.98 5.40
CA ASP A 329 -6.02 -12.57 5.69
C ASP A 329 -7.19 -12.04 4.89
N ASP A 330 -7.67 -12.80 3.92
CA ASP A 330 -8.82 -12.46 3.09
C ASP A 330 -10.13 -12.83 3.83
N ASP A 331 -10.30 -12.29 5.03
CA ASP A 331 -11.59 -12.30 5.72
C ASP A 331 -12.59 -11.56 4.83
N SER A 332 -13.54 -12.29 4.27
CA SER A 332 -14.57 -11.77 3.35
C SER A 332 -15.53 -10.77 3.97
N ASP A 333 -15.31 -10.43 5.24
CA ASP A 333 -16.19 -9.64 6.10
C ASP A 333 -15.54 -8.25 6.25
N ASP A 334 -15.60 -7.46 5.18
CA ASP A 334 -15.25 -6.04 5.23
C ASP A 334 -16.24 -5.33 6.20
N ASP A 335 -15.76 -4.96 7.38
CA ASP A 335 -16.42 -4.15 8.43
C ASP A 335 -16.74 -2.70 7.97
N ASP A 336 -17.36 -2.53 6.81
CA ASP A 336 -18.09 -1.31 6.44
C ASP A 336 -19.53 -1.38 7.00
N SER A 337 -19.73 -2.03 8.15
CA SER A 337 -21.04 -2.15 8.80
C SER A 337 -21.64 -0.77 9.07
N ASP A 338 -22.76 -0.53 8.37
CA ASP A 338 -23.65 0.63 8.52
C ASP A 338 -24.56 0.47 9.76
N ASP A 339 -24.16 -0.30 10.77
CA ASP A 339 -24.94 -0.42 12.01
C ASP A 339 -24.78 0.87 12.83
N ASP A 340 -25.87 1.64 12.83
CA ASP A 340 -26.32 2.42 13.96
C ASP A 340 -26.87 1.42 14.99
N ASP A 341 -26.10 1.17 16.05
CA ASP A 341 -26.65 0.92 17.38
C ASP A 341 -25.52 1.17 18.39
N ASP A 342 -25.74 2.19 19.24
CA ASP A 342 -24.95 2.43 20.44
C ASP A 342 -25.20 1.21 21.37
N VAL A 343 -24.28 0.24 21.35
CA VAL A 343 -24.15 -0.74 22.44
C VAL A 343 -22.79 -0.50 23.09
N ASP A 344 -22.84 -0.17 24.37
CA ASP A 344 -21.68 -0.03 25.24
C ASP A 344 -20.80 -1.29 25.18
N ASP A 345 -19.58 -1.15 24.69
CA ASP A 345 -18.55 -2.18 24.76
C ASP A 345 -18.04 -2.29 26.22
N ASN A 346 -18.59 -3.24 26.96
CA ASN A 346 -17.87 -3.94 28.00
C ASN A 346 -17.82 -5.42 27.60
N ASP A 347 -16.72 -5.85 26.99
CA ASP A 347 -16.28 -7.24 27.17
C ASP A 347 -14.77 -7.40 26.94
N ASP A 348 -14.06 -7.55 28.04
CA ASP A 348 -12.71 -8.12 28.09
C ASP A 348 -12.83 -9.63 27.91
N SER A 349 -12.42 -10.16 26.76
CA SER A 349 -12.08 -11.58 26.67
C SER A 349 -10.73 -11.78 26.00
N ASN A 350 -9.77 -12.05 26.87
CA ASN A 350 -8.40 -12.41 26.57
C ASN A 350 -8.39 -13.86 26.06
N SER A 351 -8.05 -14.09 24.80
CA SER A 351 -7.74 -15.43 24.28
C SER A 351 -6.24 -15.48 23.98
N ASN A 352 -5.52 -16.14 24.89
CA ASN A 352 -4.16 -16.61 24.66
C ASN A 352 -4.23 -17.83 23.75
N ASP A 353 -3.74 -17.71 22.51
CA ASP A 353 -3.37 -18.88 21.73
C ASP A 353 -1.85 -18.99 21.64
N GLY A 354 -1.38 -20.16 22.06
CA GLY A 354 0.02 -20.50 22.27
C GLY A 354 0.78 -20.61 20.95
N ASP A 355 1.91 -19.92 20.93
CA ASP A 355 2.90 -19.92 19.86
C ASP A 355 3.60 -21.29 19.78
N VAL A 356 3.43 -21.99 18.65
CA VAL A 356 4.22 -23.20 18.34
C VAL A 356 5.24 -22.85 17.27
N ASN A 357 6.47 -22.68 17.75
CA ASN A 357 7.68 -22.50 16.98
C ASN A 357 7.99 -23.76 16.15
N VAL A 358 8.05 -23.64 14.81
CA VAL A 358 8.61 -24.68 13.93
C VAL A 358 9.61 -24.06 12.94
N GLY A 359 10.80 -24.66 12.90
CA GLY A 359 12.01 -24.22 12.22
C GLY A 359 11.95 -23.98 10.71
N SER A 360 12.73 -22.98 10.29
CA SER A 360 13.64 -22.94 9.13
C SER A 360 13.42 -23.96 7.99
N SER A 361 12.87 -23.51 6.86
CA SER A 361 13.33 -23.86 5.50
C SER A 361 12.49 -23.12 4.42
N ALA A 362 13.17 -22.46 3.49
CA ALA A 362 12.70 -21.93 2.19
C ALA A 362 11.55 -20.89 2.18
N SER A 363 11.76 -19.82 1.42
CA SER A 363 10.79 -18.76 1.08
C SER A 363 9.53 -19.33 0.42
N GLN A 364 8.56 -19.75 1.23
CA GLN A 364 7.23 -20.05 0.73
C GLN A 364 6.57 -18.74 0.32
N VAL A 365 6.35 -18.58 -0.99
CA VAL A 365 5.63 -17.46 -1.57
C VAL A 365 4.22 -17.47 -0.97
N GLN A 366 3.85 -16.40 -0.26
CA GLN A 366 2.49 -16.24 0.24
C GLN A 366 1.54 -16.02 -0.93
N LEU A 367 0.54 -16.89 -1.05
CA LEU A 367 -0.49 -16.82 -2.08
C LEU A 367 -1.82 -16.31 -1.49
N ASP A 368 -2.58 -15.62 -2.30
CA ASP A 368 -3.98 -15.32 -2.03
C ASP A 368 -4.87 -16.54 -2.28
N LYS A 369 -6.17 -16.40 -2.01
CA LYS A 369 -7.16 -17.47 -2.20
C LYS A 369 -7.26 -18.00 -3.63
N ASN A 370 -6.79 -17.24 -4.63
CA ASN A 370 -6.83 -17.62 -6.04
C ASN A 370 -5.47 -18.20 -6.51
N GLY A 371 -4.54 -18.44 -5.59
CA GLY A 371 -3.20 -18.92 -5.93
C GLY A 371 -2.27 -17.86 -6.54
N GLU A 372 -2.65 -16.58 -6.48
CA GLU A 372 -1.83 -15.47 -6.96
C GLU A 372 -0.92 -14.95 -5.84
N ILE A 373 0.25 -14.41 -6.20
CA ILE A 373 1.20 -13.91 -5.20
C ILE A 373 0.57 -12.75 -4.43
N ALA A 374 0.55 -12.84 -3.10
CA ALA A 374 -0.01 -11.80 -2.23
C ALA A 374 0.72 -10.45 -2.42
N TYR A 375 -0.02 -9.36 -2.20
CA TYR A 375 0.47 -8.00 -2.32
C TYR A 375 0.90 -7.57 -3.75
N THR A 376 0.38 -8.21 -4.81
CA THR A 376 0.78 -7.93 -6.20
C THR A 376 -0.33 -7.45 -7.12
N LYS A 377 -1.55 -7.93 -6.93
CA LYS A 377 -2.72 -7.56 -7.73
C LYS A 377 -3.44 -6.41 -7.07
N THR A 378 -3.88 -5.44 -7.86
CA THR A 378 -4.57 -4.27 -7.35
C THR A 378 -5.92 -4.07 -8.02
N VAL A 379 -6.84 -3.44 -7.28
CA VAL A 379 -8.12 -2.97 -7.79
C VAL A 379 -8.42 -1.60 -7.19
N VAL A 380 -8.96 -0.68 -7.99
CA VAL A 380 -9.37 0.63 -7.51
C VAL A 380 -10.81 0.56 -7.02
N LYS A 381 -11.05 1.02 -5.79
CA LYS A 381 -12.39 1.15 -5.20
C LYS A 381 -12.60 2.56 -4.67
N PHE A 382 -13.85 2.98 -4.52
CA PHE A 382 -14.13 4.22 -3.78
C PHE A 382 -13.61 4.13 -2.35
N ALA A 383 -13.15 5.25 -1.81
CA ALA A 383 -12.52 5.35 -0.50
C ALA A 383 -13.42 4.84 0.63
N SER A 384 -14.74 5.03 0.48
CA SER A 384 -15.78 4.52 1.38
C SER A 384 -17.13 4.43 0.65
N ASN A 385 -18.08 3.70 1.23
CA ASN A 385 -19.46 3.65 0.74
C ASN A 385 -20.09 5.06 0.70
N ARG A 386 -19.76 5.92 1.67
CA ARG A 386 -20.23 7.31 1.69
C ARG A 386 -19.71 8.09 0.48
N VAL A 387 -18.42 7.97 0.15
CA VAL A 387 -17.84 8.64 -1.02
C VAL A 387 -18.49 8.13 -2.31
N MET A 388 -18.65 6.82 -2.46
CA MET A 388 -19.34 6.21 -3.60
C MET A 388 -20.75 6.77 -3.79
N LYS A 389 -21.55 6.81 -2.72
CA LYS A 389 -22.92 7.36 -2.72
C LYS A 389 -22.92 8.83 -3.20
N LEU A 390 -22.09 9.68 -2.60
CA LEU A 390 -22.07 11.12 -2.88
C LEU A 390 -21.52 11.45 -4.27
N VAL A 391 -20.45 10.79 -4.71
CA VAL A 391 -19.89 10.98 -6.05
C VAL A 391 -20.87 10.51 -7.11
N THR A 392 -21.50 9.35 -6.92
CA THR A 392 -22.49 8.82 -7.87
C THR A 392 -23.70 9.75 -8.00
N GLN A 393 -24.25 10.24 -6.88
CA GLN A 393 -25.35 11.21 -6.90
C GLN A 393 -24.97 12.51 -7.62
N LYS A 394 -23.79 13.05 -7.33
CA LYS A 394 -23.29 14.28 -7.96
C LYS A 394 -23.17 14.14 -9.49
N LEU A 395 -22.72 12.98 -9.95
CA LEU A 395 -22.43 12.72 -11.37
C LEU A 395 -23.52 11.91 -12.08
N GLU A 396 -24.68 11.68 -11.45
CA GLU A 396 -25.68 10.71 -11.89
C GLU A 396 -26.08 10.86 -13.36
N SER A 397 -26.41 12.09 -13.81
CA SER A 397 -26.79 12.35 -15.20
C SER A 397 -25.69 12.00 -16.20
N ARG A 398 -24.42 12.28 -15.86
CA ARG A 398 -23.27 11.97 -16.72
C ARG A 398 -22.93 10.48 -16.71
N ILE A 399 -23.09 9.81 -15.55
CA ILE A 399 -22.93 8.36 -15.42
C ILE A 399 -23.98 7.65 -16.30
N ARG A 400 -25.26 8.06 -16.20
CA ARG A 400 -26.35 7.55 -17.05
C ARG A 400 -26.02 7.70 -18.54
N GLN A 401 -25.58 8.90 -18.95
CA GLN A 401 -25.15 9.14 -20.33
C GLN A 401 -24.00 8.21 -20.76
N ARG A 402 -22.95 8.10 -19.95
CA ARG A 402 -21.79 7.23 -20.24
C ARG A 402 -22.19 5.75 -20.36
N LEU A 403 -23.16 5.31 -19.57
CA LEU A 403 -23.70 3.96 -19.61
C LEU A 403 -24.65 3.73 -20.82
N LEU A 404 -25.21 4.78 -21.42
CA LEU A 404 -26.02 4.69 -22.64
C LEU A 404 -25.17 4.57 -23.92
N GLU A 405 -24.00 5.21 -23.96
CA GLU A 405 -23.20 5.42 -25.17
C GLU A 405 -22.53 4.15 -25.78
N LYS A 406 -23.02 2.93 -25.52
CA LYS A 406 -22.35 1.65 -25.83
C LYS A 406 -20.88 1.76 -25.43
N THR A 407 -20.61 1.64 -24.12
CA THR A 407 -19.24 1.58 -23.59
C THR A 407 -18.38 0.77 -24.55
N LYS A 408 -17.37 1.42 -25.14
CA LYS A 408 -16.36 0.75 -25.97
C LYS A 408 -15.96 -0.51 -25.22
N ALA A 409 -16.32 -1.64 -25.80
CA ALA A 409 -16.15 -2.96 -25.21
C ALA A 409 -14.73 -3.10 -24.66
N GLY A 410 -14.59 -3.44 -23.37
CA GLY A 410 -13.33 -4.00 -22.86
C GLY A 410 -12.87 -3.62 -21.46
N THR A 411 -13.28 -2.48 -20.89
CA THR A 411 -12.83 -2.09 -19.53
C THR A 411 -13.87 -1.20 -18.85
N GLY A 412 -14.94 -1.81 -18.33
CA GLY A 412 -15.75 -1.14 -17.32
C GLY A 412 -14.87 -0.93 -16.09
N SER A 413 -14.56 0.31 -15.73
CA SER A 413 -13.81 0.56 -14.51
C SER A 413 -14.59 0.03 -13.32
N THR A 414 -13.90 -0.61 -12.35
CA THR A 414 -14.54 -1.14 -11.14
C THR A 414 -15.43 -0.09 -10.47
N LEU A 415 -15.00 1.16 -10.49
CA LEU A 415 -15.75 2.30 -9.97
C LEU A 415 -17.08 2.54 -10.70
N LEU A 416 -17.11 2.43 -12.04
CA LEU A 416 -18.35 2.59 -12.80
C LEU A 416 -19.32 1.43 -12.53
N GLY A 417 -18.78 0.22 -12.35
CA GLY A 417 -19.55 -0.94 -11.90
C GLY A 417 -20.26 -0.68 -10.56
N THR A 418 -19.50 -0.25 -9.54
CA THR A 418 -20.06 0.07 -8.22
C THR A 418 -21.05 1.24 -8.26
N ALA A 419 -20.79 2.26 -9.08
CA ALA A 419 -21.71 3.37 -9.26
C ALA A 419 -23.02 2.92 -9.95
N TYR A 420 -22.93 2.03 -10.94
CA TYR A 420 -24.09 1.44 -11.59
C TYR A 420 -24.91 0.59 -10.61
N GLU A 421 -24.26 -0.28 -9.84
CA GLU A 421 -24.90 -1.10 -8.80
C GLU A 421 -25.71 -0.24 -7.82
N TYR A 422 -25.11 0.86 -7.32
CA TYR A 422 -25.81 1.82 -6.47
C TYR A 422 -27.04 2.47 -7.14
N LEU A 423 -26.93 2.84 -8.43
CA LEU A 423 -28.06 3.38 -9.19
C LEU A 423 -29.15 2.32 -9.38
N ALA A 424 -28.78 1.08 -9.70
CA ALA A 424 -29.69 -0.03 -9.89
C ALA A 424 -30.47 -0.32 -8.59
N HIS A 425 -29.80 -0.41 -7.43
CA HIS A 425 -30.49 -0.56 -6.14
C HIS A 425 -31.51 0.56 -5.88
N ARG A 426 -31.15 1.82 -6.15
CA ARG A 426 -32.08 2.95 -6.00
C ARG A 426 -33.28 2.87 -6.94
N ILE A 427 -33.06 2.42 -8.18
CA ILE A 427 -34.12 2.29 -9.19
C ILE A 427 -35.05 1.14 -8.83
N LEU A 428 -34.52 -0.04 -8.49
CA LEU A 428 -35.32 -1.22 -8.12
C LEU A 428 -36.15 -0.96 -6.86
N ARG A 429 -35.60 -0.28 -5.85
CA ARG A 429 -36.34 0.07 -4.63
C ARG A 429 -37.43 1.11 -4.83
N LYS A 430 -37.30 2.00 -5.80
CA LYS A 430 -38.42 2.89 -6.17
C LYS A 430 -39.61 2.13 -6.75
N GLY A 431 -39.42 0.85 -7.11
CA GLY A 431 -40.45 0.00 -7.66
C GLY A 431 -40.85 0.39 -9.08
N GLY A 432 -41.91 -0.22 -9.56
CA GLY A 432 -42.44 -0.07 -10.91
C GLY A 432 -42.17 -1.29 -11.78
N LYS A 433 -42.43 -1.10 -13.07
CA LYS A 433 -42.40 -2.15 -14.09
C LYS A 433 -41.06 -2.16 -14.82
N PHE A 434 -40.41 -3.32 -14.84
CA PHE A 434 -39.12 -3.54 -15.48
C PHE A 434 -39.25 -4.58 -16.58
N ASP A 435 -38.73 -4.27 -17.77
CA ASP A 435 -38.69 -5.21 -18.90
C ASP A 435 -37.70 -6.34 -18.58
N ILE A 436 -38.11 -7.59 -18.81
CA ILE A 436 -37.30 -8.78 -18.58
C ILE A 436 -37.30 -9.69 -19.81
N ARG A 437 -36.22 -10.45 -20.00
CA ARG A 437 -36.13 -11.47 -21.04
C ARG A 437 -35.53 -12.76 -20.45
N PRO A 438 -36.15 -13.93 -20.67
CA PRO A 438 -35.58 -15.20 -20.21
C PRO A 438 -34.25 -15.50 -20.92
N LEU A 439 -33.30 -16.08 -20.19
CA LEU A 439 -32.00 -16.51 -20.71
C LEU A 439 -31.84 -18.04 -20.81
N ASP A 440 -32.69 -18.78 -20.10
CA ASP A 440 -32.64 -20.25 -19.97
C ASP A 440 -33.19 -20.99 -21.22
N LYS A 441 -33.24 -22.34 -21.17
CA LYS A 441 -33.69 -23.30 -22.20
C LYS A 441 -35.08 -23.05 -22.83
N TYR A 442 -35.82 -22.06 -22.35
CA TYR A 442 -37.09 -21.60 -22.94
C TYR A 442 -36.91 -20.43 -23.92
N ALA A 443 -35.67 -20.11 -24.31
CA ALA A 443 -35.39 -19.20 -25.41
C ALA A 443 -35.83 -19.74 -26.80
N GLU A 444 -36.36 -20.98 -26.89
CA GLU A 444 -36.98 -21.47 -28.12
C GLU A 444 -38.19 -20.60 -28.52
N GLU A 445 -38.37 -20.47 -29.83
CA GLU A 445 -38.99 -19.35 -30.57
C GLU A 445 -40.46 -19.01 -30.22
N ASP A 446 -41.13 -19.77 -29.33
CA ASP A 446 -42.56 -19.62 -29.00
C ASP A 446 -42.84 -19.07 -27.59
N SER A 447 -41.81 -18.73 -26.77
CA SER A 447 -42.00 -18.21 -25.40
C SER A 447 -41.41 -16.82 -25.14
N SER A 448 -40.79 -16.16 -26.13
CA SER A 448 -40.38 -14.77 -25.95
C SER A 448 -41.63 -13.89 -25.94
N ASP A 449 -42.14 -13.54 -24.76
CA ASP A 449 -42.96 -12.33 -24.63
C ASP A 449 -41.98 -11.15 -24.57
N PRO A 450 -41.77 -10.40 -25.68
CA PRO A 450 -40.93 -9.20 -25.66
C PRO A 450 -41.45 -8.13 -24.69
N ASN A 451 -42.65 -8.30 -24.12
CA ASN A 451 -43.24 -7.46 -23.08
C ASN A 451 -43.27 -8.13 -21.70
N ALA A 452 -42.50 -9.21 -21.48
CA ALA A 452 -42.38 -9.78 -20.15
C ALA A 452 -41.86 -8.70 -19.19
N VAL A 453 -42.62 -8.47 -18.12
CA VAL A 453 -42.37 -7.41 -17.16
C VAL A 453 -42.41 -7.97 -15.75
N VAL A 454 -41.45 -7.58 -14.91
CA VAL A 454 -41.54 -7.75 -13.47
C VAL A 454 -42.00 -6.44 -12.83
N ASP A 455 -43.01 -6.53 -11.97
CA ASP A 455 -43.50 -5.39 -11.19
C ASP A 455 -42.94 -5.49 -9.76
N LEU A 456 -42.22 -4.44 -9.35
CA LEU A 456 -41.63 -4.35 -8.03
C LEU A 456 -42.37 -3.28 -7.22
N HIS A 457 -42.70 -3.61 -5.97
CA HIS A 457 -43.32 -2.64 -5.08
C HIS A 457 -42.28 -1.62 -4.59
N PRO A 458 -42.64 -0.32 -4.51
CA PRO A 458 -41.78 0.68 -3.89
C PRO A 458 -41.46 0.33 -2.43
N GLN A 459 -40.20 0.55 -2.05
CA GLN A 459 -39.63 0.29 -0.73
C GLN A 459 -38.77 1.50 -0.35
N ASP A 460 -39.22 2.29 0.63
CA ASP A 460 -38.49 3.48 1.08
C ASP A 460 -37.27 3.10 1.93
N ASP A 461 -37.40 2.04 2.73
CA ASP A 461 -36.36 1.58 3.64
C ASP A 461 -35.19 0.91 2.89
N GLN A 462 -34.00 1.02 3.46
CA GLN A 462 -32.84 0.23 3.02
C GLN A 462 -32.65 -0.88 4.03
N LEU A 463 -33.01 -2.09 3.63
CA LEU A 463 -32.93 -3.27 4.48
C LEU A 463 -31.68 -4.07 4.11
N TYR A 464 -30.98 -4.54 5.14
CA TYR A 464 -29.71 -5.21 5.00
C TYR A 464 -29.69 -6.56 5.70
N PHE A 465 -28.83 -7.45 5.23
CA PHE A 465 -28.54 -8.73 5.88
C PHE A 465 -27.06 -9.08 5.73
N THR A 466 -26.64 -10.10 6.46
CA THR A 466 -25.31 -10.69 6.47
C THR A 466 -25.44 -12.19 6.34
N LYS A 467 -24.34 -12.89 6.04
CA LYS A 467 -24.26 -14.35 6.07
C LYS A 467 -24.67 -14.94 7.43
N LYS A 468 -24.48 -14.19 8.52
CA LYS A 468 -24.76 -14.64 9.89
C LYS A 468 -26.21 -14.40 10.32
N ASN A 469 -26.92 -13.48 9.68
CA ASN A 469 -28.30 -13.13 10.05
C ASN A 469 -29.27 -13.22 8.87
N ILE A 470 -29.06 -14.16 7.93
CA ILE A 470 -29.94 -14.40 6.77
C ILE A 470 -31.41 -14.48 7.17
N ASP A 471 -31.71 -14.98 8.38
CA ASP A 471 -33.07 -15.09 8.90
C ASP A 471 -33.84 -13.77 9.03
N VAL A 472 -33.17 -12.61 9.05
CA VAL A 472 -33.82 -11.29 9.06
C VAL A 472 -34.52 -10.94 7.75
N ILE A 473 -34.24 -11.66 6.65
CA ILE A 473 -34.86 -11.38 5.35
C ILE A 473 -36.35 -11.70 5.42
N GLU A 474 -37.16 -10.65 5.30
CA GLU A 474 -38.61 -10.72 5.24
C GLU A 474 -39.12 -10.95 3.81
N ASN A 475 -40.19 -11.72 3.67
CA ASN A 475 -40.82 -11.98 2.38
C ASN A 475 -41.36 -10.68 1.77
N LYS A 476 -41.20 -10.54 0.45
CA LYS A 476 -41.64 -9.38 -0.36
C LYS A 476 -40.88 -8.07 -0.10
N MET A 477 -39.92 -8.07 0.81
CA MET A 477 -39.08 -6.92 1.13
C MET A 477 -37.75 -6.99 0.36
N TYR A 478 -37.20 -5.84 -0.02
CA TYR A 478 -35.95 -5.75 -0.79
C TYR A 478 -34.75 -5.63 0.15
N TYR A 479 -33.92 -6.67 0.20
CA TYR A 479 -32.75 -6.75 1.07
C TYR A 479 -31.44 -6.73 0.26
N GLN A 480 -30.43 -6.04 0.79
CA GLN A 480 -29.06 -6.01 0.27
C GLN A 480 -28.10 -6.68 1.27
N PRO A 481 -27.15 -7.50 0.84
CA PRO A 481 -26.10 -7.97 1.73
C PRO A 481 -25.20 -6.79 2.13
N ILE A 482 -24.74 -6.77 3.37
CA ILE A 482 -23.73 -5.80 3.85
C ILE A 482 -22.36 -6.17 3.30
N GLU A 483 -22.05 -7.48 3.23
CA GLU A 483 -20.77 -7.94 2.72
C GLU A 483 -20.67 -7.69 1.21
N LYS A 484 -19.71 -6.86 0.81
CA LYS A 484 -19.41 -6.57 -0.61
C LYS A 484 -19.07 -7.81 -1.44
N ASN A 485 -18.69 -8.90 -0.78
CA ASN A 485 -18.32 -10.16 -1.42
C ASN A 485 -19.36 -11.26 -1.15
N PHE A 486 -20.62 -10.91 -0.87
CA PHE A 486 -21.67 -11.92 -0.79
C PHE A 486 -21.72 -12.68 -2.14
N PRO A 487 -21.55 -14.01 -2.16
CA PRO A 487 -21.41 -14.69 -3.43
C PRO A 487 -22.68 -14.58 -4.27
N SER A 488 -22.54 -14.15 -5.52
CA SER A 488 -23.53 -14.32 -6.60
C SER A 488 -24.80 -13.49 -6.53
N ILE A 489 -25.05 -12.72 -5.48
CA ILE A 489 -26.21 -11.85 -5.43
C ILE A 489 -25.84 -10.51 -4.84
N ASP A 490 -26.43 -9.46 -5.40
CA ASP A 490 -26.32 -8.10 -4.88
C ASP A 490 -27.59 -7.72 -4.11
N SER A 491 -28.71 -8.41 -4.35
CA SER A 491 -29.93 -8.23 -3.55
C SER A 491 -30.93 -9.38 -3.71
N ILE A 492 -31.90 -9.42 -2.80
CA ILE A 492 -32.94 -10.45 -2.73
C ILE A 492 -34.30 -9.83 -2.39
N ILE A 493 -35.36 -10.36 -3.03
CA ILE A 493 -36.74 -10.28 -2.55
C ILE A 493 -37.23 -11.71 -2.33
N ALA A 494 -37.25 -12.13 -1.06
CA ALA A 494 -37.73 -13.45 -0.70
C ALA A 494 -39.23 -13.59 -1.02
N PRO A 495 -39.72 -14.80 -1.36
CA PRO A 495 -38.99 -16.07 -1.29
C PRO A 495 -38.36 -16.51 -2.62
N ASN A 496 -38.39 -15.69 -3.68
CA ASN A 496 -38.10 -16.21 -5.03
C ASN A 496 -37.48 -15.25 -6.05
N LYS A 497 -37.00 -14.07 -5.67
CA LYS A 497 -36.28 -13.18 -6.60
C LYS A 497 -34.90 -12.84 -6.06
N VAL A 498 -33.89 -13.00 -6.88
CA VAL A 498 -32.52 -12.54 -6.60
C VAL A 498 -32.03 -11.69 -7.75
N PHE A 499 -31.19 -10.72 -7.45
CA PHE A 499 -30.69 -9.77 -8.43
C PHE A 499 -29.17 -9.71 -8.38
N GLN A 500 -28.57 -9.69 -9.57
CA GLN A 500 -27.14 -9.51 -9.78
C GLN A 500 -26.94 -8.41 -10.82
N MET A 501 -26.37 -7.29 -10.40
CA MET A 501 -26.05 -6.12 -11.22
C MET A 501 -24.74 -6.35 -11.94
N THR A 502 -24.70 -6.04 -13.24
CA THR A 502 -23.45 -6.20 -14.00
C THR A 502 -23.36 -5.26 -15.20
N LEU A 503 -22.13 -4.87 -15.50
CA LEU A 503 -21.74 -4.19 -16.74
C LEU A 503 -20.96 -5.12 -17.69
N ALA A 504 -20.70 -6.36 -17.28
CA ALA A 504 -20.02 -7.38 -18.08
C ALA A 504 -21.05 -8.30 -18.75
N GLN A 505 -20.80 -8.72 -19.99
CA GLN A 505 -21.65 -9.69 -20.70
C GLN A 505 -21.55 -11.12 -20.12
N ASN A 506 -20.45 -11.40 -19.40
CA ASN A 506 -20.23 -12.67 -18.73
C ASN A 506 -20.04 -12.40 -17.23
N HIS A 507 -20.97 -12.94 -16.42
CA HIS A 507 -20.99 -12.83 -14.97
C HIS A 507 -21.53 -14.15 -14.37
N PRO A 508 -20.66 -15.15 -14.15
CA PRO A 508 -21.08 -16.45 -13.66
C PRO A 508 -21.72 -16.43 -12.26
N ILE A 509 -22.59 -17.40 -12.00
CA ILE A 509 -23.29 -17.56 -10.73
C ILE A 509 -22.50 -18.52 -9.84
N LYS A 510 -21.89 -18.04 -8.75
CA LYS A 510 -21.29 -18.92 -7.73
C LYS A 510 -22.38 -19.66 -6.94
N THR A 511 -22.38 -20.98 -6.98
CA THR A 511 -23.42 -21.79 -6.31
C THR A 511 -23.40 -21.66 -4.78
N SER A 512 -22.29 -21.23 -4.19
CA SER A 512 -22.13 -21.04 -2.75
C SER A 512 -23.11 -20.01 -2.17
N GLY A 513 -23.36 -18.91 -2.87
CA GLY A 513 -24.30 -17.88 -2.42
C GLY A 513 -25.75 -18.36 -2.38
N LEU A 514 -26.15 -19.10 -3.42
CA LEU A 514 -27.48 -19.69 -3.49
C LEU A 514 -27.71 -20.73 -2.39
N LYS A 515 -26.70 -21.53 -2.06
CA LYS A 515 -26.75 -22.51 -0.96
C LYS A 515 -26.99 -21.85 0.39
N LEU A 516 -26.41 -20.68 0.65
CA LEU A 516 -26.64 -19.92 1.89
C LEU A 516 -28.12 -19.50 2.05
N LEU A 517 -28.81 -19.30 0.94
CA LEU A 517 -30.20 -18.83 0.90
C LEU A 517 -31.22 -19.96 0.74
N TYR A 518 -30.78 -21.23 0.74
CA TYR A 518 -31.62 -22.39 0.47
C TYR A 518 -32.90 -22.43 1.29
N ASN A 519 -32.78 -22.25 2.61
CA ASN A 519 -33.91 -22.25 3.53
C ASN A 519 -34.84 -21.05 3.32
N LYS A 520 -34.30 -19.89 2.92
CA LYS A 520 -35.11 -18.72 2.57
C LYS A 520 -35.88 -18.89 1.28
N PHE A 521 -35.41 -19.76 0.40
CA PHE A 521 -36.15 -20.23 -0.76
C PHE A 521 -37.06 -21.43 -0.44
N GLY A 522 -37.37 -21.69 0.83
CA GLY A 522 -38.34 -22.70 1.27
C GLY A 522 -37.81 -24.13 1.34
N GLY A 523 -36.49 -24.33 1.17
CA GLY A 523 -35.81 -25.61 1.36
C GLY A 523 -36.40 -26.75 0.51
N ASP A 524 -36.45 -27.95 1.09
CA ASP A 524 -36.94 -29.18 0.43
C ASP A 524 -38.44 -29.13 0.10
N SER A 525 -39.20 -28.30 0.82
CA SER A 525 -40.66 -28.19 0.69
C SER A 525 -41.11 -27.25 -0.43
N ALA A 526 -40.19 -26.48 -1.02
CA ALA A 526 -40.53 -25.50 -2.04
C ALA A 526 -40.69 -26.13 -3.43
N ASN A 527 -41.83 -25.82 -4.06
CA ASN A 527 -42.22 -26.29 -5.39
C ASN A 527 -42.34 -25.13 -6.40
N TYR A 528 -41.66 -24.02 -6.15
CA TYR A 528 -41.69 -22.83 -7.01
C TYR A 528 -40.30 -22.49 -7.55
N LEU A 529 -40.30 -21.83 -8.70
CA LEU A 529 -39.09 -21.30 -9.32
C LEU A 529 -38.54 -20.11 -8.54
N VAL A 530 -37.22 -20.00 -8.53
CA VAL A 530 -36.45 -18.87 -8.05
C VAL A 530 -35.91 -18.13 -9.28
N TYR A 531 -36.32 -16.88 -9.42
CA TYR A 531 -35.96 -16.02 -10.54
C TYR A 531 -34.66 -15.28 -10.25
N PHE A 532 -33.65 -15.55 -11.06
CA PHE A 532 -32.34 -14.92 -10.99
C PHE A 532 -32.24 -13.83 -12.06
N TYR A 533 -32.30 -12.58 -11.64
CA TYR A 533 -32.28 -11.42 -12.54
C TYR A 533 -30.88 -10.84 -12.67
N PHE A 534 -30.32 -10.88 -13.88
CA PHE A 534 -29.17 -10.08 -14.28
C PHE A 534 -29.63 -8.66 -14.62
N VAL A 535 -29.32 -7.72 -13.75
CA VAL A 535 -29.73 -6.32 -13.86
C VAL A 535 -28.67 -5.58 -14.67
N VAL A 536 -29.04 -5.18 -15.90
CA VAL A 536 -28.10 -4.61 -16.88
C VAL A 536 -28.59 -3.28 -17.46
N PRO A 537 -27.68 -2.41 -17.92
CA PRO A 537 -28.06 -1.22 -18.69
C PRO A 537 -28.70 -1.60 -20.02
N GLU A 538 -29.53 -0.70 -20.56
CA GLU A 538 -30.31 -0.91 -21.79
C GLU A 538 -29.51 -1.47 -22.98
N HIS A 539 -28.26 -1.04 -23.18
CA HIS A 539 -27.45 -1.49 -24.31
C HIS A 539 -26.97 -2.95 -24.22
N LEU A 540 -26.99 -3.57 -23.03
CA LEU A 540 -26.63 -4.98 -22.83
C LEU A 540 -27.85 -5.90 -22.91
N TYR A 541 -29.06 -5.37 -22.75
CA TYR A 541 -30.28 -6.16 -22.57
C TYR A 541 -30.52 -7.20 -23.68
N ASP A 542 -30.42 -6.79 -24.95
CA ASP A 542 -30.69 -7.67 -26.09
C ASP A 542 -29.57 -8.68 -26.35
N VAL A 543 -28.34 -8.37 -25.95
CA VAL A 543 -27.14 -9.18 -26.23
C VAL A 543 -26.68 -10.02 -25.03
N TYR A 544 -27.32 -9.88 -23.88
CA TYR A 544 -26.94 -10.63 -22.68
C TYR A 544 -27.33 -12.11 -22.82
N GLU A 545 -26.42 -13.02 -22.49
CA GLU A 545 -26.62 -14.46 -22.69
C GLU A 545 -26.75 -15.22 -21.37
N LEU A 546 -27.09 -16.50 -21.46
CA LEU A 546 -27.15 -17.42 -20.32
C LEU A 546 -25.81 -17.49 -19.60
N GLN A 547 -25.84 -17.43 -18.27
CA GLN A 547 -24.64 -17.47 -17.45
C GLN A 547 -24.44 -18.86 -16.85
N LYS A 548 -23.16 -19.25 -16.73
CA LYS A 548 -22.79 -20.54 -16.14
C LYS A 548 -22.86 -20.51 -14.61
N PHE A 549 -23.04 -21.68 -14.02
CA PHE A 549 -22.83 -21.91 -12.60
C PHE A 549 -21.38 -22.31 -12.32
N VAL A 550 -20.77 -21.66 -11.33
CA VAL A 550 -19.38 -21.89 -10.90
C VAL A 550 -19.29 -22.24 -9.42
N ASN A 551 -18.17 -22.82 -9.00
CA ASN A 551 -17.86 -23.02 -7.58
C ASN A 551 -17.42 -21.70 -6.91
N SER A 552 -16.97 -21.75 -5.66
CA SER A 552 -16.49 -20.55 -4.93
C SER A 552 -15.24 -19.94 -5.58
N ASP A 553 -14.41 -20.79 -6.19
CA ASP A 553 -13.12 -20.45 -6.79
C ASP A 553 -13.26 -19.92 -8.23
N GLY A 554 -14.46 -20.00 -8.81
CA GLY A 554 -14.76 -19.51 -10.15
C GLY A 554 -14.62 -20.56 -11.25
N ASP A 555 -14.28 -21.80 -10.90
CA ASP A 555 -14.26 -22.92 -11.86
C ASP A 555 -15.67 -23.41 -12.16
N ASP A 556 -15.85 -23.95 -13.37
CA ASP A 556 -17.10 -24.59 -13.79
C ASP A 556 -17.54 -25.61 -12.72
N ALA A 557 -18.78 -25.47 -12.23
CA ALA A 557 -19.28 -26.29 -11.14
C ALA A 557 -19.41 -27.75 -11.58
N GLN A 558 -18.50 -28.62 -11.11
CA GLN A 558 -18.50 -30.04 -11.47
C GLN A 558 -19.77 -30.78 -11.04
N ARG A 559 -20.46 -30.30 -9.99
CA ARG A 559 -21.73 -30.84 -9.50
C ARG A 559 -22.64 -29.70 -9.02
N ILE A 560 -23.67 -29.42 -9.80
CA ILE A 560 -24.73 -28.48 -9.44
C ILE A 560 -25.76 -29.26 -8.59
N PRO A 561 -26.16 -28.75 -7.40
CA PRO A 561 -27.27 -29.33 -6.65
C PRO A 561 -28.55 -29.38 -7.49
N GLU A 562 -29.28 -30.49 -7.44
CA GLU A 562 -30.50 -30.72 -8.23
C GLU A 562 -31.51 -29.57 -8.07
N TRP A 563 -31.73 -29.07 -6.85
CA TRP A 563 -32.63 -27.94 -6.63
C TRP A 563 -32.19 -26.65 -7.34
N ILE A 564 -30.87 -26.42 -7.52
CA ILE A 564 -30.37 -25.26 -8.27
C ILE A 564 -30.64 -25.46 -9.75
N ASP A 565 -30.38 -26.66 -10.28
CA ASP A 565 -30.61 -26.99 -11.69
C ASP A 565 -32.10 -26.94 -12.05
N ASP A 566 -32.97 -27.38 -11.15
CA ASP A 566 -34.42 -27.48 -11.40
C ASP A 566 -35.18 -26.17 -11.15
N ARG A 567 -34.74 -25.35 -10.18
CA ARG A 567 -35.54 -24.21 -9.69
C ARG A 567 -34.98 -22.85 -10.04
N ILE A 568 -33.70 -22.71 -10.41
CA ILE A 568 -33.11 -21.40 -10.69
C ILE A 568 -33.29 -21.07 -12.16
N PHE A 569 -34.09 -20.04 -12.43
CA PHE A 569 -34.36 -19.55 -13.78
C PHE A 569 -33.71 -18.19 -14.02
N GLN A 570 -32.91 -18.09 -15.07
CA GLN A 570 -32.17 -16.88 -15.38
C GLN A 570 -32.97 -15.94 -16.28
N TYR A 571 -33.02 -14.67 -15.89
CA TYR A 571 -33.60 -13.56 -16.66
C TYR A 571 -32.59 -12.44 -16.76
N VAL A 572 -32.60 -11.71 -17.86
CA VAL A 572 -32.02 -10.37 -17.93
C VAL A 572 -33.11 -9.33 -17.64
N LEU A 573 -32.80 -8.34 -16.80
CA LEU A 573 -33.68 -7.25 -16.41
C LEU A 573 -33.08 -5.92 -16.87
N LYS A 574 -33.87 -5.13 -17.60
CA LYS A 574 -33.42 -3.86 -18.18
C LYS A 574 -33.56 -2.70 -17.19
N ILE A 575 -32.46 -1.97 -16.96
CA ILE A 575 -32.50 -0.64 -16.34
C ILE A 575 -32.51 0.43 -17.42
N LYS A 576 -33.62 1.18 -17.50
CA LYS A 576 -33.72 2.40 -18.31
C LYS A 576 -32.98 3.54 -17.60
N LEU A 577 -31.93 4.04 -18.25
CA LEU A 577 -30.97 4.98 -17.67
C LEU A 577 -31.28 6.43 -17.98
#